data_AF-A0A8J7Z824-F1
#
_entry.id   AF-A0A8J7Z824-F1
#
_cell.length_a   1.000
_cell.length_b   1.000
_cell.length_c   1.000
_cell.angle_alpha   90.00
_cell.angle_beta   90.00
_cell.angle_gamma   90.00
#
_symmetry.space_group_name_H-M   'P 1'
#
loop_
_entity.id
_entity.type
_entity.pdbx_description
1 polymer ?
#
loop_
_entity_poly.entity_id
_entity_poly.type
_entity_poly.pdbx_seq_one_letter_code
_entity_poly.pdbx_strand_id
1 'polypeptide(L)'
;MKIHEAICLWEDVLQARCPTRFICGGSTLLDSRLSTFGSIVKRVPSKTSFSTYRSAIALKLGARSNNLGLEIAEQLAGLLGRKDTIIPEMDDLAESVLRDLTVTVISPGILEFNFSDRAIAVWLQCLIAMPPNEEHYTFPEATVRHPELTLSSSDLFFCQFAYARCCSLLRLATQTKVDALDSIAWLSDHQRLLLQDLAERELIAQAIAVTDGLSEGSDPLKMALSLSQAFATFERSCRIFGDRAQTNRHLSHCRLGLVMITQRLLRSLLQQELGIYAPSEL
;
A
#
# COMPACT_ATOMS: atom_id res chain seq x y z
N MET A 1 1.85 -8.02 2.16
CA MET A 1 2.21 -7.77 0.75
C MET A 1 1.87 -6.33 0.39
N LYS A 2 2.87 -5.54 -0.01
CA LYS A 2 2.70 -4.15 -0.49
C LYS A 2 2.18 -4.16 -1.94
N ILE A 3 1.38 -3.18 -2.34
CA ILE A 3 0.91 -3.07 -3.74
C ILE A 3 2.12 -2.93 -4.68
N HIS A 4 3.12 -2.14 -4.28
CA HIS A 4 4.42 -2.06 -4.94
C HIS A 4 5.12 -3.44 -5.04
N GLU A 5 5.14 -4.25 -3.98
CA GLU A 5 5.79 -5.57 -4.02
C GLU A 5 5.12 -6.49 -5.04
N ALA A 6 3.79 -6.48 -5.14
CA ALA A 6 3.08 -7.25 -6.16
C ALA A 6 3.46 -6.79 -7.59
N ILE A 7 3.64 -5.48 -7.81
CA ILE A 7 4.13 -4.97 -9.09
C ILE A 7 5.57 -5.42 -9.35
N CYS A 8 6.45 -5.36 -8.35
CA CYS A 8 7.86 -5.74 -8.52
C CYS A 8 8.07 -7.25 -8.68
N LEU A 9 7.35 -8.09 -7.94
CA LEU A 9 7.30 -9.53 -8.16
C LEU A 9 6.92 -9.85 -9.61
N TRP A 10 5.99 -9.07 -10.17
CA TRP A 10 5.57 -9.21 -11.55
C TRP A 10 6.64 -8.72 -12.55
N GLU A 11 7.38 -7.66 -12.22
CA GLU A 11 8.56 -7.23 -13.00
C GLU A 11 9.67 -8.28 -13.01
N ASP A 12 9.93 -8.94 -11.89
CA ASP A 12 10.92 -10.02 -11.80
C ASP A 12 10.49 -11.24 -12.61
N VAL A 13 9.20 -11.55 -12.61
CA VAL A 13 8.63 -12.61 -13.46
C VAL A 13 8.70 -12.24 -14.94
N LEU A 14 8.49 -10.97 -15.31
CA LEU A 14 8.73 -10.51 -16.67
C LEU A 14 10.20 -10.66 -17.06
N GLN A 15 11.14 -10.37 -16.17
CA GLN A 15 12.57 -10.56 -16.42
C GLN A 15 12.89 -12.05 -16.63
N ALA A 16 12.32 -12.94 -15.81
CA ALA A 16 12.49 -14.39 -15.92
C ALA A 16 11.82 -14.99 -17.17
N ARG A 17 10.68 -14.43 -17.59
CA ARG A 17 9.91 -14.89 -18.77
C ARG A 17 10.28 -14.17 -20.06
N CYS A 18 11.10 -13.13 -20.01
CA CYS A 18 11.60 -12.47 -21.20
C CYS A 18 12.47 -13.50 -21.95
N PRO A 19 12.01 -14.07 -23.07
CA PRO A 19 12.81 -15.01 -23.80
C PRO A 19 13.98 -14.21 -24.34
N THR A 20 15.20 -14.61 -24.02
CA THR A 20 16.38 -14.28 -24.81
C THR A 20 16.15 -14.74 -26.26
N ARG A 21 15.46 -13.90 -27.02
CA ARG A 21 15.49 -13.79 -28.48
C ARG A 21 15.69 -12.32 -28.87
N PHE A 22 16.59 -11.65 -28.16
CA PHE A 22 17.45 -10.66 -28.78
C PHE A 22 18.76 -11.38 -29.08
N ILE A 23 18.90 -11.84 -30.32
CA ILE A 23 20.09 -12.53 -30.81
C ILE A 23 21.23 -11.53 -30.81
N CYS A 24 22.18 -11.67 -29.88
CA CYS A 24 23.62 -11.78 -30.13
C CYS A 24 24.41 -11.75 -28.81
N GLY A 25 24.95 -12.91 -28.42
CA GLY A 25 26.21 -13.09 -27.70
C GLY A 25 26.36 -12.53 -26.28
N GLY A 26 26.35 -13.43 -25.28
CA GLY A 26 26.98 -13.21 -23.97
C GLY A 26 26.01 -13.06 -22.81
N SER A 27 25.55 -14.20 -22.26
CA SER A 27 24.85 -14.25 -20.97
C SER A 27 25.81 -13.94 -19.81
N THR A 28 25.24 -13.51 -18.67
CA THR A 28 25.81 -13.28 -17.31
C THR A 28 25.97 -11.84 -16.80
N LEU A 29 25.64 -10.79 -17.56
CA LEU A 29 25.81 -9.38 -17.10
C LEU A 29 24.50 -8.59 -16.82
N LEU A 30 23.33 -9.19 -16.95
CA LEU A 30 22.04 -8.49 -16.78
C LEU A 30 21.55 -8.43 -15.33
N ASP A 31 21.73 -9.50 -14.54
CA ASP A 31 21.25 -9.58 -13.14
C ASP A 31 21.93 -8.57 -12.20
N SER A 32 23.20 -8.26 -12.41
CA SER A 32 23.95 -7.32 -11.55
C SER A 32 23.81 -5.85 -11.95
N ARG A 33 23.20 -5.55 -13.11
CA ARG A 33 23.14 -4.19 -13.68
C ARG A 33 21.76 -3.55 -13.63
N LEU A 34 20.74 -4.24 -13.11
CA LEU A 34 19.39 -3.68 -12.94
C LEU A 34 19.08 -3.30 -11.49
N SER A 35 19.75 -3.92 -10.51
CA SER A 35 19.72 -3.56 -9.09
C SER A 35 20.21 -2.13 -8.78
N THR A 36 20.81 -1.45 -9.76
CA THR A 36 21.26 -0.05 -9.68
C THR A 36 20.17 0.97 -10.02
N PHE A 37 19.00 0.53 -10.53
CA PHE A 37 17.90 1.43 -10.85
C PHE A 37 16.91 1.44 -9.69
N GLY A 38 16.95 2.49 -8.87
CA GLY A 38 15.91 2.73 -7.86
C GLY A 38 14.50 2.66 -8.46
N SER A 39 13.52 2.38 -7.60
CA SER A 39 12.08 2.20 -7.87
C SER A 39 11.66 2.67 -9.27
N ILE A 40 11.51 1.70 -10.18
CA ILE A 40 11.18 1.93 -11.61
C ILE A 40 9.71 2.32 -11.77
N VAL A 41 8.89 1.98 -10.77
CA VAL A 41 7.45 2.23 -10.70
C VAL A 41 7.18 3.28 -9.64
N LYS A 42 6.60 4.41 -10.05
CA LYS A 42 6.25 5.49 -9.11
C LYS A 42 4.75 5.66 -9.05
N ARG A 43 4.23 5.77 -7.83
CA ARG A 43 2.85 6.17 -7.61
C ARG A 43 2.64 7.59 -8.12
N VAL A 44 1.53 7.82 -8.81
CA VAL A 44 1.16 9.13 -9.30
C VAL A 44 0.01 9.66 -8.45
N PRO A 45 0.19 10.81 -7.78
CA PRO A 45 -0.92 11.43 -7.08
C PRO A 45 -1.99 11.86 -8.09
N SER A 46 -3.20 11.35 -7.92
CA SER A 46 -4.38 11.78 -8.68
C SER A 46 -5.51 12.11 -7.72
N LYS A 47 -6.29 13.14 -8.07
CA LYS A 47 -7.47 13.55 -7.29
C LYS A 47 -8.58 12.51 -7.34
N THR A 48 -8.58 11.64 -8.35
CA THR A 48 -9.67 10.68 -8.62
C THR A 48 -9.26 9.24 -8.37
N SER A 49 -7.96 8.95 -8.38
CA SER A 49 -7.40 7.62 -8.18
C SER A 49 -6.19 7.70 -7.26
N PHE A 50 -6.22 6.95 -6.17
CA PHE A 50 -5.09 6.79 -5.27
C PHE A 50 -4.29 5.52 -5.57
N SER A 51 -4.66 4.79 -6.62
CA SER A 51 -4.12 3.47 -6.99
C SER A 51 -3.45 3.46 -8.37
N THR A 52 -3.01 4.63 -8.84
CA THR A 52 -2.34 4.77 -10.15
C THR A 52 -0.82 4.81 -9.97
N TYR A 53 -0.13 3.97 -10.73
CA TYR A 53 1.33 3.90 -10.78
C TYR A 53 1.82 4.07 -12.21
N ARG A 54 3.04 4.59 -12.37
CA ARG A 54 3.67 4.75 -13.69
C ARG A 54 5.06 4.16 -13.70
N SER A 55 5.41 3.54 -14.82
CA SER A 55 6.74 2.98 -15.06
C SER A 55 7.30 3.47 -16.39
N ALA A 56 8.55 3.94 -16.35
CA ALA A 56 9.34 4.27 -17.54
C ALA A 56 10.21 3.08 -17.99
N ILE A 57 9.89 1.85 -17.56
CA ILE A 57 10.69 0.66 -17.86
C ILE A 57 10.85 0.43 -19.37
N ALA A 58 9.81 0.70 -20.16
CA ALA A 58 9.86 0.52 -21.61
C ALA A 58 10.85 1.49 -22.29
N LEU A 59 10.98 2.74 -21.80
CA LEU A 59 12.04 3.65 -22.26
C LEU A 59 13.44 3.12 -21.92
N LYS A 60 13.62 2.62 -20.70
CA LYS A 60 14.90 2.04 -20.25
C LYS A 60 15.29 0.81 -21.07
N LEU A 61 14.32 -0.05 -21.40
CA LEU A 61 14.52 -1.24 -22.24
C LEU A 61 14.74 -0.88 -23.72
N GLY A 62 14.04 0.13 -24.24
CA GLY A 62 14.19 0.62 -25.62
C GLY A 62 15.58 1.18 -25.89
N ALA A 63 16.11 1.96 -24.94
CA ALA A 63 17.48 2.47 -25.01
C ALA A 63 18.56 1.37 -25.10
N ARG A 64 18.25 0.13 -24.66
CA ARG A 64 19.18 -1.00 -24.69
C ARG A 64 19.02 -1.91 -25.91
N SER A 65 17.84 -1.93 -26.52
CA SER A 65 17.48 -2.89 -27.57
C SER A 65 17.39 -2.27 -28.97
N ASN A 66 17.68 -0.96 -29.09
CA ASN A 66 17.54 -0.19 -30.33
C ASN A 66 16.10 -0.20 -30.91
N ASN A 67 15.12 -0.59 -30.09
CA ASN A 67 13.70 -0.56 -30.42
C ASN A 67 13.07 0.75 -29.93
N LEU A 68 11.96 1.16 -30.56
CA LEU A 68 11.18 2.27 -30.04
C LEU A 68 10.54 1.85 -28.70
N GLY A 69 10.75 2.66 -27.66
CA GLY A 69 10.16 2.43 -26.33
C GLY A 69 8.63 2.31 -26.37
N LEU A 70 7.97 2.86 -27.40
CA LEU A 70 6.54 2.67 -27.64
C LEU A 70 6.19 1.20 -27.94
N GLU A 71 6.92 0.54 -28.84
CA GLU A 71 6.66 -0.86 -29.21
C GLU A 71 6.85 -1.79 -28.01
N ILE A 72 7.87 -1.53 -27.19
CA ILE A 72 8.09 -2.27 -25.95
C ILE A 72 6.96 -2.02 -24.96
N ALA A 73 6.49 -0.78 -24.81
CA ALA A 73 5.37 -0.47 -23.92
C ALA A 73 4.08 -1.18 -24.37
N GLU A 74 3.78 -1.19 -25.66
CA GLU A 74 2.60 -1.88 -26.21
C GLU A 74 2.68 -3.40 -26.02
N GLN A 75 3.86 -4.00 -26.25
CA GLN A 75 4.08 -5.42 -25.99
C GLN A 75 3.92 -5.75 -24.51
N LEU A 76 4.52 -4.96 -23.62
CA LEU A 76 4.41 -5.14 -22.18
C LEU A 76 2.96 -4.98 -21.72
N ALA A 77 2.24 -3.96 -22.17
CA ALA A 77 0.83 -3.75 -21.86
C ALA A 77 -0.04 -4.91 -22.37
N GLY A 78 0.25 -5.44 -23.57
CA GLY A 78 -0.46 -6.59 -24.13
C GLY A 78 -0.20 -7.90 -23.37
N LEU A 79 1.01 -8.10 -22.83
CA LEU A 79 1.35 -9.23 -21.97
C LEU A 79 0.68 -9.09 -20.59
N LEU A 80 0.76 -7.89 -20.01
CA LEU A 80 0.13 -7.50 -18.74
C LEU A 80 -1.38 -7.66 -18.74
N GLY A 81 -2.03 -7.29 -19.84
CA GLY A 81 -3.48 -7.33 -19.97
C GLY A 81 -4.05 -8.75 -20.04
N ARG A 82 -3.21 -9.79 -20.22
CA ARG A 82 -3.67 -11.18 -20.27
C ARG A 82 -3.87 -11.72 -18.85
N LYS A 83 -5.14 -11.81 -18.46
CA LYS A 83 -5.59 -12.36 -17.16
C LYS A 83 -5.25 -13.84 -16.95
N ASP A 84 -4.91 -14.55 -18.02
CA ASP A 84 -4.58 -15.99 -17.99
C ASP A 84 -3.08 -16.25 -17.75
N THR A 85 -2.29 -15.20 -17.50
CA THR A 85 -0.88 -15.34 -17.21
C THR A 85 -0.71 -15.89 -15.78
N ILE A 86 -0.94 -17.19 -15.61
CA ILE A 86 -0.63 -17.90 -14.38
C ILE A 86 0.88 -17.80 -14.18
N ILE A 87 1.28 -17.26 -13.03
CA ILE A 87 2.67 -17.20 -12.58
C ILE A 87 2.83 -18.32 -11.54
N PRO A 88 3.52 -19.42 -11.86
CA PRO A 88 3.59 -20.62 -11.04
C PRO A 88 4.21 -20.48 -9.63
N GLU A 89 4.55 -19.28 -9.17
CA GLU A 89 5.31 -19.04 -7.92
C GLU A 89 4.81 -17.81 -7.15
N MET A 90 3.67 -17.23 -7.55
CA MET A 90 3.16 -16.01 -6.95
C MET A 90 2.24 -16.33 -5.76
N ASP A 91 2.38 -15.58 -4.67
CA ASP A 91 1.46 -15.66 -3.53
C ASP A 91 0.00 -15.48 -4.03
N ASP A 92 -0.93 -16.31 -3.53
CA ASP A 92 -2.37 -16.27 -3.88
C ASP A 92 -2.94 -14.84 -3.73
N LEU A 93 -2.38 -14.08 -2.79
CA LEU A 93 -2.72 -12.69 -2.56
C LEU A 93 -2.21 -11.75 -3.68
N ALA A 94 -0.96 -11.89 -4.09
CA ALA A 94 -0.39 -11.11 -5.20
C ALA A 94 -1.20 -11.36 -6.48
N GLU A 95 -1.56 -12.62 -6.73
CA GLU A 95 -2.40 -12.98 -7.86
C GLU A 95 -3.78 -12.32 -7.78
N SER A 96 -4.39 -12.30 -6.60
CA SER A 96 -5.71 -11.70 -6.38
C SER A 96 -5.71 -10.18 -6.63
N VAL A 97 -4.68 -9.46 -6.18
CA VAL A 97 -4.55 -8.01 -6.41
C VAL A 97 -4.22 -7.70 -7.88
N LEU A 98 -3.34 -8.48 -8.50
CA LEU A 98 -2.89 -8.27 -9.89
C LEU A 98 -3.96 -8.67 -10.92
N ARG A 99 -4.88 -9.57 -10.60
CA ARG A 99 -6.01 -9.94 -11.47
C ARG A 99 -6.90 -8.75 -11.85
N ASP A 100 -6.93 -7.76 -10.96
CA ASP A 100 -7.72 -6.53 -11.05
C ASP A 100 -6.87 -5.30 -11.43
N LEU A 101 -5.66 -5.54 -11.92
CA LEU A 101 -4.77 -4.54 -12.50
C LEU A 101 -5.14 -4.29 -13.97
N THR A 102 -5.18 -3.02 -14.35
CA THR A 102 -5.25 -2.59 -15.75
C THR A 102 -3.98 -1.85 -16.12
N VAL A 103 -3.43 -2.14 -17.30
CA VAL A 103 -2.23 -1.47 -17.80
C VAL A 103 -2.48 -0.82 -19.14
N THR A 104 -2.10 0.45 -19.24
CA THR A 104 -2.25 1.26 -20.44
C THR A 104 -0.93 1.96 -20.80
N VAL A 105 -0.75 2.25 -22.08
CA VAL A 105 0.36 3.07 -22.57
C VAL A 105 -0.16 4.50 -22.68
N ILE A 106 0.38 5.43 -21.89
CA ILE A 106 -0.11 6.82 -21.84
C ILE A 106 0.75 7.79 -22.65
N SER A 107 1.99 7.41 -22.93
CA SER A 107 2.91 8.12 -23.80
C SER A 107 3.97 7.14 -24.29
N PRO A 108 4.76 7.46 -25.34
CA PRO A 108 5.82 6.59 -25.82
C PRO A 108 6.72 6.14 -24.67
N GLY A 109 6.71 4.83 -24.39
CA GLY A 109 7.54 4.19 -23.37
C GLY A 109 7.14 4.39 -21.90
N ILE A 110 5.96 4.97 -21.60
CA ILE A 110 5.43 5.06 -20.24
C ILE A 110 4.19 4.17 -20.09
N LEU A 111 4.28 3.23 -19.16
CA LEU A 111 3.18 2.39 -18.71
C LEU A 111 2.47 3.03 -17.52
N GLU A 112 1.15 2.99 -17.54
CA GLU A 112 0.31 3.35 -16.39
C GLU A 112 -0.46 2.11 -15.90
N PHE A 113 -0.35 1.87 -14.61
CA PHE A 113 -0.95 0.76 -13.88
C PHE A 113 -2.07 1.32 -13.02
N ASN A 114 -3.28 0.81 -13.19
CA ASN A 114 -4.45 1.23 -12.43
C ASN A 114 -5.10 0.01 -11.77
N PHE A 115 -5.21 0.04 -10.44
CA PHE A 115 -5.90 -1.01 -9.68
C PHE A 115 -7.37 -0.64 -9.47
N SER A 116 -8.25 -1.63 -9.69
CA SER A 116 -9.69 -1.46 -9.46
C SER A 116 -10.04 -1.37 -7.98
N ASP A 117 -11.27 -0.91 -7.69
CA ASP A 117 -11.86 -0.91 -6.36
C ASP A 117 -11.78 -2.29 -5.68
N ARG A 118 -11.87 -3.38 -6.46
CA ARG A 118 -11.76 -4.76 -5.97
C ARG A 118 -10.34 -5.11 -5.53
N ALA A 119 -9.33 -4.72 -6.30
CA ALA A 119 -7.92 -4.90 -5.89
C ALA A 119 -7.63 -4.18 -4.57
N ILE A 120 -8.14 -2.95 -4.42
CA ILE A 120 -8.00 -2.19 -3.18
C ILE A 120 -8.75 -2.87 -2.02
N ALA A 121 -9.96 -3.36 -2.23
CA ALA A 121 -10.70 -4.10 -1.21
C ALA A 121 -9.95 -5.35 -0.73
N VAL A 122 -9.38 -6.14 -1.65
CA VAL A 122 -8.55 -7.30 -1.32
C VAL A 122 -7.33 -6.86 -0.52
N TRP A 123 -6.62 -5.83 -0.97
CA TRP A 123 -5.46 -5.29 -0.27
C TRP A 123 -5.80 -4.80 1.15
N LEU A 124 -6.90 -4.06 1.33
CA LEU A 124 -7.37 -3.61 2.65
C LEU A 124 -7.66 -4.81 3.58
N GLN A 125 -8.34 -5.83 3.07
CA GLN A 125 -8.63 -7.05 3.84
C GLN A 125 -7.34 -7.76 4.27
N CYS A 126 -6.30 -7.72 3.46
CA CYS A 126 -5.03 -8.35 3.80
C CYS A 126 -4.27 -7.59 4.87
N LEU A 127 -4.31 -6.25 4.86
CA LEU A 127 -3.76 -5.46 5.96
C LEU A 127 -4.44 -5.76 7.30
N ILE A 128 -5.72 -6.18 7.27
CA ILE A 128 -6.49 -6.64 8.43
C ILE A 128 -6.14 -8.08 8.83
N ALA A 129 -5.89 -8.95 7.86
CA ALA A 129 -5.55 -10.36 8.10
C ALA A 129 -4.11 -10.56 8.58
N MET A 130 -3.21 -9.59 8.38
CA MET A 130 -1.85 -9.67 8.93
C MET A 130 -1.93 -9.92 10.44
N PRO A 131 -1.24 -10.94 10.99
CA PRO A 131 -1.17 -11.07 12.43
C PRO A 131 -0.53 -9.81 13.02
N PRO A 132 -0.95 -9.34 14.20
CA PRO A 132 -0.14 -8.37 14.92
C PRO A 132 1.26 -8.98 15.06
N ASN A 133 2.31 -8.26 14.66
CA ASN A 133 3.68 -8.71 14.94
C ASN A 133 3.84 -8.79 16.46
N GLU A 134 3.59 -9.97 17.01
CA GLU A 134 3.89 -10.37 18.40
C GLU A 134 5.33 -10.87 18.51
N GLU A 135 6.24 -10.29 17.71
CA GLU A 135 7.63 -10.33 18.13
C GLU A 135 7.68 -9.58 19.45
N HIS A 136 8.07 -10.31 20.50
CA HIS A 136 8.29 -9.78 21.83
C HIS A 136 9.34 -8.69 21.72
N TYR A 137 8.92 -7.45 21.43
CA TYR A 137 9.74 -6.27 21.60
C TYR A 137 9.95 -6.11 23.09
N THR A 138 10.91 -6.86 23.63
CA THR A 138 11.68 -6.39 24.76
C THR A 138 12.27 -5.09 24.27
N PHE A 139 11.79 -3.96 24.77
CA PHE A 139 12.50 -2.70 24.62
C PHE A 139 13.94 -3.00 25.03
N PRO A 140 14.92 -2.98 24.10
CA PRO A 140 16.29 -3.04 24.53
C PRO A 140 16.45 -1.82 25.42
N GLU A 141 16.84 -2.02 26.69
CA GLU A 141 17.30 -0.92 27.52
C GLU A 141 18.29 -0.10 26.69
N ALA A 142 17.86 1.09 26.29
CA ALA A 142 18.64 2.15 25.68
C ALA A 142 19.80 1.70 24.77
N THR A 143 19.53 1.09 23.62
CA THR A 143 20.41 1.30 22.46
C THR A 143 19.79 2.36 21.58
N VAL A 144 19.90 3.59 22.10
CA VAL A 144 19.67 4.85 21.39
C VAL A 144 20.46 4.82 20.08
N ARG A 145 19.81 4.40 19.00
CA ARG A 145 20.18 4.83 17.65
C ARG A 145 19.53 6.20 17.43
N HIS A 146 20.03 7.24 18.10
CA HIS A 146 19.69 8.62 17.75
C HIS A 146 20.87 9.22 16.99
N PRO A 147 20.88 9.18 15.66
CA PRO A 147 21.51 10.26 14.92
C PRO A 147 20.58 11.47 15.09
N GLU A 148 20.91 12.38 16.01
CA GLU A 148 20.47 13.79 16.04
C GLU A 148 19.04 14.09 15.56
N LEU A 149 18.07 13.30 15.99
CA LEU A 149 16.66 13.54 15.68
C LEU A 149 16.18 14.64 16.64
N THR A 150 16.30 15.90 16.20
CA THR A 150 15.53 17.03 16.75
C THR A 150 14.05 16.85 16.41
N LEU A 151 13.46 15.74 16.86
CA LEU A 151 12.04 15.47 16.76
C LEU A 151 11.31 16.53 17.57
N SER A 152 10.39 17.25 16.94
CA SER A 152 9.49 18.10 17.70
C SER A 152 8.68 17.17 18.61
N SER A 153 8.77 17.40 19.92
CA SER A 153 8.04 16.61 20.92
C SER A 153 6.52 16.63 20.66
N SER A 154 6.04 17.71 20.05
CA SER A 154 4.65 17.87 19.64
C SER A 154 4.23 16.93 18.52
N ASP A 155 5.08 16.74 17.50
CA ASP A 155 4.78 15.88 16.36
C ASP A 155 4.70 14.41 16.78
N LEU A 156 5.67 13.99 17.60
CA LEU A 156 5.68 12.64 18.14
C LEU A 156 4.45 12.37 19.02
N PHE A 157 4.14 13.31 19.92
CA PHE A 157 2.96 13.22 20.77
C PHE A 157 1.68 13.12 19.94
N PHE A 158 1.58 13.88 18.85
CA PHE A 158 0.43 13.82 17.96
C PHE A 158 0.26 12.44 17.30
N CYS A 159 1.36 11.82 16.85
CA CYS A 159 1.33 10.46 16.31
C CYS A 159 0.93 9.42 17.36
N GLN A 160 1.45 9.52 18.58
CA GLN A 160 1.08 8.64 19.68
C GLN A 160 -0.39 8.82 20.07
N PHE A 161 -0.88 10.07 20.11
CA PHE A 161 -2.28 10.39 20.36
C PHE A 161 -3.20 9.77 19.31
N ALA A 162 -2.86 9.90 18.02
CA ALA A 162 -3.63 9.27 16.95
C ALA A 162 -3.70 7.75 17.11
N TYR A 163 -2.58 7.10 17.46
CA TYR A 163 -2.53 5.67 17.75
C TYR A 163 -3.42 5.28 18.95
N ALA A 164 -3.28 5.96 20.10
CA ALA A 164 -4.09 5.72 21.30
C ALA A 164 -5.58 5.93 21.02
N ARG A 165 -5.91 6.88 20.14
CA ARG A 165 -7.28 7.14 19.70
C ARG A 165 -7.83 6.01 18.86
N CYS A 166 -7.06 5.46 17.91
CA CYS A 166 -7.46 4.26 17.18
C CYS A 166 -7.72 3.09 18.15
N CYS A 167 -6.82 2.86 19.12
CA CYS A 167 -7.00 1.84 20.15
C CYS A 167 -8.33 2.02 20.93
N SER A 168 -8.64 3.25 21.31
CA SER A 168 -9.89 3.57 22.01
C SER A 168 -11.14 3.27 21.19
N LEU A 169 -11.13 3.63 19.89
CA LEU A 169 -12.25 3.36 18.98
C LEU A 169 -12.44 1.85 18.75
N LEU A 170 -11.35 1.09 18.60
CA LEU A 170 -11.42 -0.36 18.44
C LEU A 170 -11.96 -1.04 19.71
N ARG A 171 -11.51 -0.62 20.91
CA ARG A 171 -12.07 -1.11 22.18
C ARG A 171 -13.56 -0.82 22.30
N LEU A 172 -14.00 0.38 21.90
CA LEU A 172 -15.41 0.75 21.89
C LEU A 172 -16.23 -0.15 20.95
N ALA A 173 -15.69 -0.51 19.79
CA ALA A 173 -16.35 -1.44 18.87
C ALA A 173 -16.53 -2.85 19.46
N THR A 174 -15.50 -3.37 20.15
CA THR A 174 -15.60 -4.65 20.85
C THR A 174 -16.66 -4.62 21.94
N GLN A 175 -16.71 -3.54 22.73
CA GLN A 175 -17.70 -3.37 23.80
C GLN A 175 -19.13 -3.24 23.26
N THR A 176 -19.30 -2.63 22.09
CA THR A 176 -20.59 -2.45 21.42
C THR A 176 -21.02 -3.64 20.56
N LYS A 177 -20.25 -4.75 20.59
CA LYS A 177 -20.51 -5.99 19.82
C LYS A 177 -20.67 -5.76 18.32
N VAL A 178 -19.89 -4.84 17.77
CA VAL A 178 -19.71 -4.76 16.31
C VAL A 178 -19.09 -6.10 15.87
N ASP A 179 -19.61 -6.72 14.81
CA ASP A 179 -19.20 -8.07 14.40
C ASP A 179 -17.69 -8.16 14.16
N ALA A 180 -17.14 -9.39 14.20
CA ALA A 180 -15.72 -9.64 13.99
C ALA A 180 -15.21 -8.98 12.69
N LEU A 181 -14.09 -8.27 12.78
CA LEU A 181 -13.44 -7.57 11.66
C LEU A 181 -12.74 -8.52 10.68
N ASP A 182 -12.87 -9.82 10.88
CA ASP A 182 -12.18 -10.87 10.12
C ASP A 182 -12.67 -10.96 8.68
N SER A 183 -13.87 -10.46 8.38
CA SER A 183 -14.43 -10.40 7.03
C SER A 183 -15.25 -9.13 6.83
N ILE A 184 -14.64 -8.12 6.22
CA ILE A 184 -15.29 -6.84 5.94
C ILE A 184 -15.77 -6.81 4.49
N ALA A 185 -17.06 -6.52 4.32
CA ALA A 185 -17.65 -6.30 3.00
C ALA A 185 -17.27 -4.90 2.47
N TRP A 186 -16.06 -4.74 1.95
CA TRP A 186 -15.52 -3.46 1.46
C TRP A 186 -16.22 -2.91 0.21
N LEU A 187 -16.91 -3.77 -0.54
CA LEU A 187 -17.53 -3.44 -1.82
C LEU A 187 -19.05 -3.37 -1.67
N SER A 188 -19.66 -2.47 -2.45
CA SER A 188 -21.09 -2.48 -2.72
C SER A 188 -21.46 -3.58 -3.72
N ASP A 189 -22.77 -3.80 -3.90
CA ASP A 189 -23.32 -4.72 -4.90
C ASP A 189 -22.84 -4.41 -6.33
N HIS A 190 -22.46 -3.15 -6.60
CA HIS A 190 -21.93 -2.69 -7.88
C HIS A 190 -20.40 -2.84 -8.01
N GLN A 191 -19.74 -3.59 -7.13
CA GLN A 191 -18.28 -3.78 -7.12
C GLN A 191 -17.50 -2.46 -6.98
N ARG A 192 -18.09 -1.47 -6.31
CA ARG A 192 -17.45 -0.21 -5.94
C ARG A 192 -17.12 -0.19 -4.47
N LEU A 193 -15.98 0.39 -4.09
CA LEU A 193 -15.63 0.57 -2.67
C LEU A 193 -16.77 1.30 -1.93
N LEU A 194 -17.13 0.85 -0.73
CA LEU A 194 -18.13 1.56 0.09
C LEU A 194 -17.59 2.89 0.63
N LEU A 195 -16.26 2.97 0.78
CA LEU A 195 -15.53 4.11 1.31
C LEU A 195 -15.32 5.16 0.22
N GLN A 196 -16.28 6.08 0.09
CA GLN A 196 -16.38 7.05 -0.99
C GLN A 196 -16.19 8.50 -0.53
N ASP A 197 -16.28 8.77 0.78
CA ASP A 197 -16.04 10.10 1.32
C ASP A 197 -14.58 10.53 1.07
N LEU A 198 -14.36 11.82 0.86
CA LEU A 198 -13.04 12.35 0.58
C LEU A 198 -12.04 12.01 1.70
N ALA A 199 -12.46 12.07 2.96
CA ALA A 199 -11.58 11.76 4.09
C ALA A 199 -11.26 10.27 4.19
N GLU A 200 -12.21 9.39 3.82
CA GLU A 200 -11.98 7.94 3.74
C GLU A 200 -10.97 7.61 2.65
N ARG A 201 -11.15 8.19 1.46
CA ARG A 201 -10.26 7.99 0.31
C ARG A 201 -8.86 8.53 0.58
N GLU A 202 -8.76 9.68 1.26
CA GLU A 202 -7.47 10.24 1.68
C GLU A 202 -6.76 9.32 2.68
N LEU A 203 -7.49 8.78 3.66
CA LEU A 203 -6.90 7.84 4.62
C LEU A 203 -6.40 6.56 3.94
N ILE A 204 -7.15 6.00 2.98
CA ILE A 204 -6.69 4.88 2.15
C ILE A 204 -5.43 5.28 1.35
N ALA A 205 -5.43 6.47 0.76
CA ALA A 205 -4.31 6.96 -0.03
C ALA A 205 -3.04 7.10 0.82
N GLN A 206 -3.16 7.56 2.07
CA GLN A 206 -2.03 7.62 3.02
C GLN A 206 -1.61 6.23 3.49
N ALA A 207 -2.54 5.30 3.72
CA ALA A 207 -2.18 3.92 4.05
C ALA A 207 -1.32 3.27 2.95
N ILE A 208 -1.69 3.48 1.68
CA ILE A 208 -0.89 3.03 0.53
C ILE A 208 0.48 3.73 0.52
N ALA A 209 0.52 5.04 0.76
CA ALA A 209 1.77 5.80 0.79
C ALA A 209 2.74 5.29 1.86
N VAL A 210 2.23 4.94 3.04
CA VAL A 210 3.01 4.32 4.11
C VAL A 210 3.55 2.97 3.66
N THR A 211 2.71 2.10 3.09
CA THR A 211 3.18 0.79 2.64
C THR A 211 4.25 0.91 1.55
N ASP A 212 4.09 1.83 0.60
CA ASP A 212 5.07 2.07 -0.47
C ASP A 212 6.36 2.71 0.09
N GLY A 213 6.25 3.68 0.99
CA GLY A 213 7.38 4.40 1.58
C GLY A 213 8.26 3.54 2.49
N LEU A 214 7.68 2.54 3.17
CA LEU A 214 8.42 1.54 3.95
C LEU A 214 9.32 0.65 3.08
N SER A 215 9.03 0.48 1.78
CA SER A 215 9.96 -0.19 0.84
C SER A 215 11.06 0.73 0.32
N GLU A 216 10.77 2.03 0.20
CA GLU A 216 11.67 2.99 -0.43
C GLU A 216 12.61 3.71 0.57
N GLY A 217 12.53 3.39 1.87
CA GLY A 217 13.34 4.03 2.90
C GLY A 217 12.94 5.49 3.16
N SER A 218 11.65 5.81 3.01
CA SER A 218 11.12 7.15 3.28
C SER A 218 11.20 7.51 4.77
N ASP A 219 11.19 8.81 5.07
CA ASP A 219 11.20 9.33 6.45
C ASP A 219 9.98 8.81 7.25
N PRO A 220 10.20 7.94 8.26
CA PRO A 220 9.10 7.31 9.00
C PRO A 220 8.31 8.29 9.85
N LEU A 221 8.91 9.38 10.34
CA LEU A 221 8.18 10.40 11.07
C LEU A 221 7.21 11.13 10.16
N LYS A 222 7.67 11.55 8.98
CA LYS A 222 6.82 12.24 8.02
C LYS A 222 5.65 11.35 7.57
N MET A 223 5.90 10.05 7.40
CA MET A 223 4.86 9.06 7.12
C MET A 223 3.86 8.95 8.26
N ALA A 224 4.33 8.84 9.51
CA ALA A 224 3.48 8.78 10.69
C ALA A 224 2.62 10.04 10.83
N LEU A 225 3.19 11.23 10.65
CA LEU A 225 2.47 12.50 10.71
C LEU A 225 1.39 12.61 9.64
N SER A 226 1.71 12.27 8.40
CA SER A 226 0.77 12.33 7.28
C SER A 226 -0.41 11.37 7.52
N LEU A 227 -0.13 10.15 7.99
CA LEU A 227 -1.15 9.17 8.36
C LEU A 227 -2.01 9.65 9.54
N SER A 228 -1.40 10.20 10.60
CA SER A 228 -2.12 10.74 11.76
C SER A 228 -3.02 11.92 11.39
N GLN A 229 -2.58 12.80 10.49
CA GLN A 229 -3.39 13.93 10.01
C GLN A 229 -4.59 13.49 9.17
N ALA A 230 -4.38 12.53 8.25
CA ALA A 230 -5.47 11.94 7.47
C ALA A 230 -6.47 11.23 8.38
N PHE A 231 -5.99 10.49 9.38
CA PHE A 231 -6.83 9.84 10.38
C PHE A 231 -7.66 10.85 11.18
N ALA A 232 -7.06 11.94 11.67
CA ALA A 232 -7.79 12.97 12.43
C ALA A 232 -8.88 13.65 11.58
N THR A 233 -8.63 13.81 10.27
CA THR A 233 -9.63 14.33 9.32
C THR A 233 -10.77 13.34 9.14
N PHE A 234 -10.45 12.08 8.87
CA PHE A 234 -11.39 10.97 8.77
C PHE A 234 -12.25 10.83 10.02
N GLU A 235 -11.66 10.82 11.22
CA GLU A 235 -12.40 10.65 12.46
C GLU A 235 -13.41 11.79 12.68
N ARG A 236 -13.02 13.02 12.31
CA ARG A 236 -13.88 14.20 12.45
C ARG A 236 -15.06 14.18 11.47
N SER A 237 -14.85 13.73 10.23
CA SER A 237 -15.87 13.77 9.18
C SER A 237 -16.74 12.51 9.12
N CYS A 238 -16.19 11.35 9.49
CA CYS A 238 -16.81 10.05 9.31
C CYS A 238 -17.34 9.49 10.63
N ARG A 239 -18.67 9.37 10.74
CA ARG A 239 -19.30 8.73 11.91
C ARG A 239 -19.13 7.22 11.86
N ILE A 240 -18.52 6.65 12.88
CA ILE A 240 -18.33 5.20 13.07
C ILE A 240 -19.42 4.62 13.98
N PHE A 241 -19.83 5.37 15.00
CA PHE A 241 -20.79 4.95 16.03
C PHE A 241 -22.04 5.85 16.07
N GLY A 242 -23.11 5.37 16.70
CA GLY A 242 -24.38 6.08 16.92
C GLY A 242 -25.53 5.65 15.99
N ASP A 243 -26.71 6.24 16.15
CA ASP A 243 -27.96 5.76 15.52
C ASP A 243 -27.90 5.70 13.99
N ARG A 244 -27.20 6.64 13.36
CA ARG A 244 -26.98 6.65 11.90
C ARG A 244 -26.06 5.52 11.40
N ALA A 245 -25.17 5.01 12.26
CA ALA A 245 -24.31 3.86 11.94
C ALA A 245 -25.12 2.56 11.88
N GLN A 246 -26.25 2.46 12.61
CA GLN A 246 -27.16 1.32 12.52
C GLN A 246 -27.89 1.26 11.17
N THR A 247 -28.17 2.42 10.56
CA THR A 247 -28.79 2.49 9.22
C THR A 247 -27.84 2.02 8.10
N ASN A 248 -26.52 2.16 8.29
CA ASN A 248 -25.52 1.66 7.34
C ASN A 248 -24.39 0.92 8.07
N ARG A 249 -24.73 -0.27 8.57
CA ARG A 249 -23.83 -1.15 9.34
C ARG A 249 -22.57 -1.51 8.55
N HIS A 250 -22.71 -1.81 7.25
CA HIS A 250 -21.59 -2.18 6.38
C HIS A 250 -20.56 -1.06 6.22
N LEU A 251 -21.00 0.19 5.98
CA LEU A 251 -20.09 1.32 5.91
C LEU A 251 -19.37 1.58 7.23
N SER A 252 -20.10 1.43 8.35
CA SER A 252 -19.52 1.59 9.69
C SER A 252 -18.46 0.52 9.99
N HIS A 253 -18.69 -0.73 9.55
CA HIS A 253 -17.68 -1.80 9.61
C HIS A 253 -16.46 -1.47 8.74
N CYS A 254 -16.64 -0.99 7.51
CA CYS A 254 -15.52 -0.60 6.65
C CYS A 254 -14.67 0.51 7.28
N ARG A 255 -15.33 1.52 7.86
CA ARG A 255 -14.66 2.60 8.59
C ARG A 255 -13.86 2.08 9.78
N LEU A 256 -14.42 1.15 10.54
CA LEU A 256 -13.72 0.51 11.64
C LEU A 256 -12.51 -0.32 11.15
N GLY A 257 -12.63 -0.97 10.00
CA GLY A 257 -11.52 -1.60 9.31
C GLY A 257 -10.38 -0.61 9.00
N LEU A 258 -10.70 0.60 8.51
CA LEU A 258 -9.70 1.66 8.31
C LEU A 258 -9.04 2.10 9.63
N VAL A 259 -9.79 2.18 10.73
CA VAL A 259 -9.20 2.46 12.05
C VAL A 259 -8.20 1.37 12.42
N MET A 260 -8.53 0.08 12.19
CA MET A 260 -7.63 -1.02 12.49
C MET A 260 -6.36 -1.01 11.64
N ILE A 261 -6.50 -0.74 10.34
CA ILE A 261 -5.35 -0.59 9.42
C ILE A 261 -4.45 0.56 9.89
N THR A 262 -5.05 1.72 10.19
CA THR A 262 -4.32 2.89 10.69
C THR A 262 -3.57 2.59 11.98
N GLN A 263 -4.23 1.92 12.93
CA GLN A 263 -3.63 1.50 14.20
C GLN A 263 -2.38 0.64 13.99
N ARG A 264 -2.45 -0.33 13.07
CA ARG A 264 -1.33 -1.23 12.76
C ARG A 264 -0.18 -0.52 12.07
N LEU A 265 -0.48 0.34 11.09
CA LEU A 265 0.53 1.11 10.38
C LEU A 265 1.24 2.12 11.31
N LEU A 266 0.48 2.83 12.16
CA LEU A 266 1.07 3.73 13.17
C LEU A 266 1.91 2.95 14.19
N ARG A 267 1.46 1.77 14.63
CA ARG A 267 2.25 0.91 15.51
C ARG A 267 3.59 0.53 14.87
N SER A 268 3.57 0.09 13.61
CA SER A 268 4.77 -0.26 12.85
C SER A 268 5.72 0.93 12.73
N LEU A 269 5.22 2.09 12.29
CA LEU A 269 6.03 3.31 12.16
C LEU A 269 6.63 3.77 13.49
N LEU A 270 5.84 3.78 14.57
CA LEU A 270 6.31 4.22 15.89
C LEU A 270 7.31 3.23 16.49
N GLN A 271 6.97 1.94 16.53
CA GLN A 271 7.76 0.95 17.28
C GLN A 271 8.92 0.37 16.46
N GLN A 272 8.70 0.08 15.18
CA GLN A 272 9.68 -0.63 14.35
C GLN A 272 10.62 0.35 13.65
N GLU A 273 10.07 1.41 13.06
CA GLU A 273 10.88 2.37 12.28
C GLU A 273 11.50 3.46 13.16
N LEU A 274 10.74 4.00 14.12
CA LEU A 274 11.20 5.08 15.01
C LEU A 274 11.78 4.59 16.34
N GLY A 275 11.51 3.34 16.74
CA GLY A 275 11.97 2.78 18.03
C GLY A 275 11.29 3.39 19.26
N ILE A 276 10.07 3.91 19.11
CA ILE A 276 9.32 4.62 20.14
C ILE A 276 8.09 3.82 20.57
N TYR A 277 7.77 3.84 21.86
CA TYR A 277 6.59 3.19 22.39
C TYR A 277 5.29 3.82 21.84
N ALA A 278 4.36 2.97 21.41
CA ALA A 278 3.02 3.35 20.98
C ALA A 278 2.03 3.04 22.12
N PRO A 279 1.63 4.05 22.92
CA PRO A 279 0.76 3.84 24.08
C PRO A 279 -0.67 3.53 23.65
N SER A 280 -1.28 2.50 24.22
CA SER A 280 -2.67 2.14 23.92
C SER A 280 -3.69 3.14 24.48
N GLU A 281 -3.26 4.01 25.39
CA GLU A 281 -4.03 5.03 26.12
C GLU A 281 -3.12 6.24 26.40
N LEU A 282 -3.66 7.45 26.23
CA LEU A 282 -3.01 8.74 26.51
C LEU A 282 -4.00 9.71 27.14
#